data_AF-A0A150FTI7-F1
#
_entry.id   AF-A0A150FTI7-F1
#
_cell.length_a   1.000
_cell.length_b   1.000
_cell.length_c   1.000
_cell.angle_alpha   90.00
_cell.angle_beta   90.00
_cell.angle_gamma   90.00
#
_symmetry.space_group_name_H-M   'P 1'
#
loop_
_entity.id
_entity.type
_entity.pdbx_description
1 polymer ?
#
loop_
_entity_poly.entity_id
_entity_poly.type
_entity_poly.pdbx_seq_one_letter_code
_entity_poly.pdbx_strand_id
1 'polypeptide(L)'
;MDEVAAVTGDPQRQHHPVTWNELLPELQGNIMDRLDPNDRATVRCVDKTTAARFRKPEHVTIHLSQPVAAQVFAAHWLAPGAIHGLTLERWQQLLCLVAASGSVANLQTALDEMCPLTYEAFEAAAAKGHLASCQRLLDAGCLLENDG
;
A
#
# COMPACT_ATOMS: atom_id res chain seq x y z
N MET A 1 24.28 54.01 27.77
CA MET A 1 24.97 52.94 27.03
C MET A 1 24.36 51.66 27.55
N ASP A 2 23.40 51.15 26.78
CA ASP A 2 22.60 49.97 27.06
C ASP A 2 23.48 48.72 27.12
N GLU A 3 23.35 47.94 28.20
CA GLU A 3 23.83 46.57 28.23
C GLU A 3 22.61 45.66 28.13
N VAL A 4 22.39 45.20 26.90
CA VAL A 4 21.34 44.27 26.49
C VAL A 4 21.43 42.97 27.30
N ALA A 5 20.40 42.72 28.10
CA ALA A 5 20.21 41.43 28.76
C ALA A 5 20.13 40.32 27.69
N ALA A 6 21.14 39.46 27.68
CA ALA A 6 21.16 38.28 26.85
C ALA A 6 19.99 37.37 27.26
N VAL A 7 18.99 37.25 26.39
CA VAL A 7 18.02 36.16 26.42
C VAL A 7 18.80 34.89 26.12
N THR A 8 19.28 34.23 27.17
CA THR A 8 19.77 32.86 27.10
C THR A 8 18.58 31.97 26.76
N GLY A 9 18.46 31.62 25.49
CA GLY A 9 17.52 30.61 25.02
C GLY A 9 17.78 29.29 25.74
N ASP A 10 16.70 28.68 26.25
CA ASP A 10 16.73 27.41 26.97
C ASP A 10 17.40 26.30 26.12
N PRO A 11 18.54 25.72 26.55
CA PRO A 11 19.34 24.81 25.72
C PRO A 11 18.74 23.42 25.50
N GLN A 12 17.53 23.11 26.00
CA GLN A 12 16.99 21.76 26.03
C GLN A 12 15.49 21.68 25.70
N ARG A 13 15.03 22.28 24.60
CA ARG A 13 13.78 21.79 23.97
C ARG A 13 14.06 20.50 23.20
N GLN A 14 14.15 19.40 23.94
CA GLN A 14 14.10 18.06 23.35
C GLN A 14 12.69 17.90 22.74
N HIS A 15 12.62 18.02 21.41
CA HIS A 15 11.38 17.76 20.68
C HIS A 15 11.15 16.25 20.69
N HIS A 16 10.39 15.77 21.68
CA HIS A 16 9.87 14.41 21.63
C HIS A 16 8.82 14.35 20.51
N PRO A 17 8.99 13.50 19.49
CA PRO A 17 7.99 13.36 18.45
C PRO A 17 6.72 12.78 19.06
N VAL A 18 5.59 13.47 18.87
CA VAL A 18 4.27 12.99 19.28
C VAL A 18 4.00 11.69 18.55
N THR A 19 3.74 10.64 19.31
CA THR A 19 3.39 9.32 18.77
C THR A 19 1.90 9.26 18.43
N TRP A 20 1.52 8.34 17.55
CA TRP A 20 0.12 8.17 17.12
C TRP A 20 -0.87 8.04 18.30
N ASN A 21 -0.48 7.33 19.35
CA ASN A 21 -1.31 7.08 20.53
C ASN A 21 -1.44 8.30 21.47
N GLU A 22 -0.57 9.30 21.32
CA GLU A 22 -0.63 10.56 22.07
C GLU A 22 -1.50 11.61 21.36
N LEU A 23 -1.90 11.36 20.10
CA LEU A 23 -2.82 12.23 19.37
C LEU A 23 -4.23 12.16 19.96
N LEU A 24 -4.90 13.31 19.98
CA LEU A 24 -6.31 13.38 20.33
C LEU A 24 -7.15 12.45 19.42
N PRO A 25 -8.17 11.75 19.98
CA PRO A 25 -9.13 10.94 19.25
C PRO A 25 -9.64 11.54 17.93
N GLU A 26 -9.93 12.84 17.93
CA GLU A 26 -10.44 13.60 16.79
C GLU A 26 -9.37 13.76 15.70
N LEU A 27 -8.12 13.97 16.08
CA LEU A 27 -6.99 14.07 15.14
C LEU A 27 -6.70 12.72 14.48
N GLN A 28 -6.75 11.63 15.23
CA GLN A 28 -6.64 10.28 14.67
C GLN A 28 -7.75 10.03 13.63
N GLY A 29 -9.00 10.41 13.94
CA GLY A 29 -10.12 10.31 13.01
C GLY A 29 -9.93 11.14 11.75
N ASN A 30 -9.53 12.42 11.90
CA ASN A 30 -9.30 13.32 10.79
C ASN A 30 -8.17 12.85 9.87
N ILE A 31 -7.11 12.25 10.42
CA ILE A 31 -6.04 11.64 9.63
C ILE A 31 -6.60 10.47 8.84
N MET A 32 -7.29 9.55 9.52
CA MET A 32 -7.92 8.39 8.87
C MET A 32 -8.84 8.81 7.74
N ASP A 33 -9.63 9.87 7.92
CA ASP A 33 -10.57 10.39 6.92
C ASP A 33 -9.92 10.97 5.66
N ARG A 34 -8.62 11.27 5.71
CA ARG A 34 -7.85 11.77 4.57
C ARG A 34 -7.00 10.69 3.90
N LEU A 35 -6.94 9.50 4.47
CA LEU A 35 -6.21 8.37 3.88
C LEU A 35 -7.04 7.69 2.81
N ASP A 36 -6.34 7.15 1.82
CA ASP A 36 -6.91 6.25 0.84
C ASP A 36 -7.45 4.98 1.53
N PRO A 37 -8.45 4.29 0.95
CA PRO A 37 -9.14 3.18 1.61
C PRO A 37 -8.19 2.08 2.10
N ASN A 38 -7.19 1.71 1.30
CA ASN A 38 -6.21 0.70 1.68
C ASN A 38 -5.27 1.17 2.79
N ASP A 39 -4.86 2.44 2.78
CA ASP A 39 -3.98 3.01 3.80
C ASP A 39 -4.65 3.01 5.18
N ARG A 40 -5.96 3.26 5.24
CA ARG A 40 -6.75 3.12 6.47
C ARG A 40 -6.62 1.72 7.08
N ALA A 41 -6.68 0.68 6.24
CA ALA A 41 -6.49 -0.69 6.71
C ALA A 41 -5.08 -0.93 7.23
N THR A 42 -4.06 -0.30 6.64
CA THR A 42 -2.67 -0.42 7.09
C THR A 42 -2.39 0.25 8.43
N VAL A 43 -3.01 1.41 8.72
CA VAL A 43 -2.83 2.13 10.01
C VAL A 43 -3.23 1.26 11.20
N ARG A 44 -4.21 0.37 11.03
CA ARG A 44 -4.61 -0.59 12.07
C ARG A 44 -3.55 -1.62 12.41
N CYS A 45 -2.58 -1.86 11.54
CA CYS A 45 -1.49 -2.80 11.80
C CYS A 45 -0.42 -2.24 12.74
N VAL A 46 -0.46 -0.94 13.07
CA VAL A 46 0.55 -0.27 13.91
C VAL A 46 0.44 -0.69 15.38
N ASP A 47 -0.77 -0.77 15.94
CA ASP A 47 -1.00 -1.20 17.32
C ASP A 47 -2.44 -1.69 17.60
N LYS A 48 -2.61 -2.40 18.72
CA LYS A 48 -3.88 -3.03 19.12
C LYS A 48 -4.99 -2.02 19.46
N THR A 49 -4.65 -0.86 20.01
CA THR A 49 -5.60 0.19 20.39
C THR A 49 -6.20 0.81 19.13
N THR A 50 -5.35 1.13 18.16
CA THR A 50 -5.74 1.63 16.84
C THR A 50 -6.58 0.61 16.09
N ALA A 51 -6.19 -0.67 16.11
CA ALA A 51 -6.98 -1.74 15.52
C ALA A 51 -8.37 -1.85 16.15
N ALA A 52 -8.49 -1.67 17.48
CA ALA A 52 -9.76 -1.70 18.21
C ALA A 52 -10.64 -0.49 17.92
N ARG A 53 -10.05 0.69 17.73
CA ARG A 53 -10.74 1.94 17.41
C ARG A 53 -11.35 1.91 16.00
N PHE A 54 -10.59 1.49 15.01
CA PHE A 54 -11.00 1.52 13.60
C PHE A 54 -11.45 0.12 13.12
N ARG A 55 -12.56 -0.40 13.66
CA ARG A 55 -13.07 -1.75 13.34
C ARG A 55 -14.11 -1.80 12.22
N LYS A 56 -14.59 -0.65 11.77
CA LYS A 56 -15.65 -0.59 10.74
C LYS A 56 -15.17 -1.21 9.41
N PRO A 57 -16.09 -1.75 8.58
CA PRO A 57 -15.79 -2.34 7.27
C PRO A 57 -14.87 -1.48 6.40
N GLU A 58 -15.11 -0.17 6.36
CA GLU A 58 -14.32 0.82 5.62
C GLU A 58 -12.85 0.93 6.07
N HIS A 59 -12.52 0.44 7.26
CA HIS A 59 -11.17 0.45 7.83
C HIS A 59 -10.51 -0.94 7.82
N VAL A 60 -11.22 -2.01 7.43
CA VAL A 60 -10.68 -3.38 7.48
C VAL A 60 -10.51 -4.01 6.10
N THR A 61 -11.24 -3.53 5.10
CA THR A 61 -11.22 -4.08 3.76
C THR A 61 -10.09 -3.48 2.93
N ILE A 62 -9.24 -4.33 2.37
CA ILE A 62 -8.23 -3.94 1.37
C ILE A 62 -8.79 -4.27 -0.02
N HIS A 63 -8.88 -3.26 -0.87
CA HIS A 63 -9.24 -3.39 -2.29
C HIS A 63 -7.97 -3.50 -3.12
N LEU A 64 -7.63 -4.70 -3.58
CA LEU A 64 -6.36 -4.94 -4.28
C LEU A 64 -6.23 -4.21 -5.62
N SER A 65 -7.35 -3.76 -6.22
CA SER A 65 -7.37 -2.89 -7.41
C SER A 65 -7.09 -1.41 -7.09
N GLN A 66 -6.79 -1.07 -5.84
CA GLN A 66 -6.29 0.23 -5.43
C GLN A 66 -4.87 0.09 -4.87
N PRO A 67 -4.05 1.15 -4.90
CA PRO A 67 -2.70 1.11 -4.33
C PRO A 67 -2.74 0.62 -2.87
N VAL A 68 -1.84 -0.28 -2.52
CA VAL A 68 -1.60 -0.70 -1.13
C VAL A 68 -0.10 -0.71 -0.89
N ALA A 69 0.33 -0.37 0.33
CA ALA A 69 1.74 -0.39 0.68
C ALA A 69 2.37 -1.77 0.40
N ALA A 70 3.54 -1.77 -0.25
CA ALA A 70 4.18 -3.00 -0.74
C ALA A 70 4.48 -4.03 0.35
N GLN A 71 4.90 -3.57 1.52
CA GLN A 71 5.11 -4.44 2.68
C GLN A 71 3.82 -5.17 3.12
N VAL A 72 2.67 -4.50 3.05
CA VAL A 72 1.37 -5.09 3.44
C VAL A 72 0.90 -6.06 2.36
N PHE A 73 1.08 -5.70 1.09
CA PHE A 73 0.83 -6.59 -0.02
C PHE A 73 1.60 -7.90 0.11
N ALA A 74 2.93 -7.80 0.27
CA ALA A 74 3.80 -8.96 0.39
C ALA A 74 3.43 -9.82 1.61
N ALA A 75 3.21 -9.20 2.77
CA ALA A 75 2.87 -9.92 4.00
C ALA A 75 1.53 -10.66 3.94
N HIS A 76 0.58 -10.18 3.12
CA HIS A 76 -0.77 -10.76 3.08
C HIS A 76 -0.99 -11.71 1.90
N TRP A 77 -0.48 -11.36 0.71
CA TRP A 77 -0.69 -12.13 -0.52
C TRP A 77 0.50 -12.99 -0.93
N LEU A 78 1.71 -12.64 -0.50
CA LEU A 78 2.95 -13.32 -0.90
C LEU A 78 3.69 -13.96 0.30
N ALA A 79 3.02 -14.12 1.44
CA ALA A 79 3.63 -14.79 2.58
C ALA A 79 4.04 -16.23 2.22
N PRO A 80 5.13 -16.76 2.81
CA PRO A 80 5.53 -18.15 2.60
C PRO A 80 4.35 -19.10 2.85
N GLY A 81 4.02 -19.91 1.84
CA GLY A 81 2.87 -20.82 1.88
C GLY A 81 1.54 -20.25 1.37
N ALA A 82 1.35 -18.92 1.33
CA ALA A 82 0.16 -18.30 0.73
C ALA A 82 0.10 -18.56 -0.78
N ILE A 83 1.25 -18.48 -1.44
CA ILE A 83 1.39 -18.68 -2.89
C ILE A 83 1.23 -20.16 -3.28
N HIS A 84 1.65 -21.08 -2.40
CA HIS A 84 1.68 -22.52 -2.68
C HIS A 84 0.28 -23.14 -2.85
N GLY A 85 -0.75 -22.50 -2.29
CA GLY A 85 -2.14 -22.93 -2.41
C GLY A 85 -2.92 -22.23 -3.52
N LEU A 86 -2.30 -21.31 -4.27
CA LEU A 86 -2.98 -20.58 -5.35
C LEU A 86 -2.99 -21.40 -6.63
N THR A 87 -4.16 -21.51 -7.25
CA THR A 87 -4.27 -21.99 -8.62
C THR A 87 -3.72 -20.95 -9.59
N LEU A 88 -3.31 -21.39 -10.77
CA LEU A 88 -2.88 -20.50 -11.85
C LEU A 88 -3.90 -19.39 -12.12
N GLU A 89 -5.18 -19.75 -12.24
CA GLU A 89 -6.28 -18.81 -12.47
C GLU A 89 -6.38 -17.73 -11.37
N ARG A 90 -6.30 -18.13 -10.09
CA ARG A 90 -6.35 -17.17 -8.97
C ARG A 90 -5.14 -16.25 -8.96
N TRP A 91 -3.97 -16.77 -9.34
CA TRP A 91 -2.78 -15.95 -9.48
C TRP A 91 -2.92 -14.93 -10.61
N GLN A 92 -3.46 -15.32 -11.76
CA GLN A 92 -3.72 -14.40 -12.88
C GLN A 92 -4.71 -13.31 -12.46
N GLN A 93 -5.79 -13.67 -11.76
CA GLN A 93 -6.73 -12.69 -11.20
C GLN A 93 -6.05 -11.70 -10.24
N LEU A 94 -5.17 -12.20 -9.36
CA LEU A 94 -4.37 -11.37 -8.47
C LEU A 94 -3.49 -10.40 -9.27
N LEU A 95 -2.80 -10.89 -10.30
CA LEU A 95 -1.93 -10.08 -11.15
C LEU A 95 -2.73 -8.98 -11.88
N CYS A 96 -3.92 -9.29 -12.40
CA CYS A 96 -4.80 -8.29 -13.01
C CYS A 96 -5.24 -7.20 -12.03
N LEU A 97 -5.59 -7.57 -10.79
CA LEU A 97 -5.96 -6.61 -9.75
C LEU A 97 -4.78 -5.71 -9.37
N VAL A 98 -3.59 -6.29 -9.19
CA VAL A 98 -2.37 -5.54 -8.88
C VAL A 98 -1.99 -4.61 -10.04
N ALA A 99 -2.10 -5.07 -11.30
CA ALA A 99 -1.86 -4.25 -12.47
C ALA A 99 -2.85 -3.06 -12.56
N ALA A 100 -4.15 -3.33 -12.34
CA ALA A 100 -5.21 -2.32 -12.28
C ALA A 100 -5.06 -1.32 -11.12
N SER A 101 -4.28 -1.65 -10.08
CA SER A 101 -3.99 -0.74 -8.98
C SER A 101 -2.97 0.35 -9.33
N GLY A 102 -2.17 0.14 -10.38
CA GLY A 102 -1.07 1.02 -10.74
C GLY A 102 0.17 0.92 -9.83
N SER A 103 0.17 0.03 -8.83
CA SER A 103 1.32 -0.17 -7.94
C SER A 103 2.42 -1.00 -8.61
N VAL A 104 3.38 -0.33 -9.25
CA VAL A 104 4.54 -0.98 -9.90
C VAL A 104 5.37 -1.79 -8.90
N ALA A 105 5.47 -1.34 -7.64
CA ALA A 105 6.18 -2.06 -6.60
C ALA A 105 5.52 -3.42 -6.29
N ASN A 106 4.19 -3.43 -6.10
CA ASN A 106 3.47 -4.68 -5.82
C ASN A 106 3.48 -5.59 -7.04
N LEU A 107 3.36 -5.00 -8.23
CA LEU A 107 3.44 -5.72 -9.49
C LEU A 107 4.80 -6.41 -9.63
N GLN A 108 5.90 -5.69 -9.35
CA GLN A 108 7.24 -6.27 -9.33
C GLN A 108 7.33 -7.43 -8.33
N THR A 109 6.92 -7.23 -7.08
CA THR A 109 6.97 -8.28 -6.07
C THR A 109 6.15 -9.51 -6.47
N ALA A 110 4.99 -9.33 -7.11
CA ALA A 110 4.22 -10.45 -7.63
C ALA A 110 4.99 -11.18 -8.73
N LEU A 111 5.51 -10.46 -9.72
CA LEU A 111 6.25 -11.04 -10.86
C LEU A 111 7.50 -11.83 -10.42
N ASP A 112 8.14 -11.43 -9.33
CA ASP A 112 9.32 -12.12 -8.78
C ASP A 112 8.99 -13.48 -8.15
N GLU A 113 7.77 -13.67 -7.64
CA GLU A 113 7.38 -14.90 -6.95
C GLU A 113 6.91 -16.00 -7.91
N MET A 114 6.10 -15.64 -8.91
CA MET A 114 5.57 -16.61 -9.87
C MET A 114 5.24 -15.93 -11.20
N CYS A 115 5.64 -16.56 -12.31
CA CYS A 115 5.40 -16.03 -13.64
C CYS A 115 4.47 -16.92 -14.47
N PRO A 116 3.21 -16.50 -14.60
CA PRO A 116 2.42 -16.69 -15.80
C PRO A 116 1.75 -15.36 -16.15
N LEU A 117 2.48 -14.54 -16.91
CA LEU A 117 1.99 -13.28 -17.46
C LEU A 117 0.76 -13.53 -18.32
N THR A 118 -0.15 -12.55 -18.34
CA THR A 118 -1.36 -12.63 -19.15
C THR A 118 -1.66 -11.29 -19.80
N TYR A 119 -2.19 -11.34 -21.02
CA TYR A 119 -2.65 -10.16 -21.73
C TYR A 119 -3.68 -9.38 -20.90
N GLU A 120 -4.50 -10.09 -20.13
CA GLU A 120 -5.51 -9.54 -19.22
C GLU A 120 -4.90 -8.64 -18.15
N ALA A 121 -3.71 -8.93 -17.63
CA ALA A 121 -3.05 -8.06 -16.67
C ALA A 121 -2.60 -6.74 -17.32
N PHE A 122 -2.13 -6.81 -18.57
CA PHE A 122 -1.78 -5.63 -19.36
C PHE A 122 -3.04 -4.81 -19.68
N GLU A 123 -4.11 -5.46 -20.15
CA GLU A 123 -5.40 -4.83 -20.43
C GLU A 123 -5.97 -4.16 -19.18
N ALA A 124 -5.89 -4.81 -18.01
CA ALA A 124 -6.36 -4.26 -16.74
C ALA A 124 -5.61 -2.97 -16.34
N ALA A 125 -4.28 -2.94 -16.49
CA ALA A 125 -3.50 -1.72 -16.27
C ALA A 125 -3.83 -0.62 -17.30
N ALA A 126 -3.97 -0.99 -18.58
CA ALA A 126 -4.27 -0.06 -19.66
C ALA A 126 -5.66 0.57 -19.50
N ALA A 127 -6.67 -0.22 -19.15
CA ALA A 127 -8.03 0.23 -18.89
C ALA A 127 -8.12 1.24 -17.73
N LYS A 128 -7.12 1.26 -16.84
CA LYS A 128 -6.99 2.23 -15.75
C LYS A 128 -6.00 3.37 -16.02
N GLY A 129 -5.35 3.37 -17.19
CA GLY A 129 -4.37 4.39 -17.58
C GLY A 129 -3.03 4.29 -16.85
N HIS A 130 -2.68 3.13 -16.29
CA HIS A 130 -1.46 2.93 -15.52
C HIS A 130 -0.26 2.60 -16.42
N LEU A 131 0.25 3.61 -17.12
CA LEU A 131 1.35 3.47 -18.09
C LEU A 131 2.59 2.75 -17.52
N ALA A 132 3.01 3.07 -16.30
CA ALA A 132 4.18 2.45 -15.68
C ALA A 132 3.99 0.95 -15.42
N SER A 133 2.78 0.53 -15.04
CA SER A 133 2.42 -0.89 -14.90
C SER A 133 2.40 -1.60 -16.25
N CYS A 134 1.85 -0.95 -17.29
CA CYS A 134 1.87 -1.48 -18.66
C CYS A 134 3.31 -1.70 -19.15
N GLN A 135 4.19 -0.71 -18.98
CA GLN A 135 5.60 -0.82 -19.36
C GLN A 135 6.27 -1.96 -18.60
N ARG A 136 6.04 -2.07 -17.28
CA ARG A 136 6.65 -3.11 -16.48
C ARG A 136 6.24 -4.52 -16.92
N LEU A 137 4.98 -4.71 -17.30
CA LEU A 137 4.46 -5.97 -17.84
C LEU A 137 5.08 -6.30 -19.21
N LEU A 138 5.24 -5.31 -20.09
CA LEU A 138 5.93 -5.49 -21.37
C LEU A 138 7.39 -5.89 -21.15
N ASP A 139 8.10 -5.22 -20.24
CA ASP A 139 9.48 -5.53 -19.89
C ASP A 139 9.64 -6.94 -19.29
N ALA A 140 8.59 -7.45 -18.63
CA ALA A 140 8.55 -8.81 -18.11
C ALA A 140 8.29 -9.87 -19.20
N GLY A 141 7.96 -9.46 -20.42
CA GLY A 141 7.67 -10.37 -21.54
C GLY A 141 6.20 -10.77 -21.66
N CYS A 142 5.26 -9.91 -21.23
CA CYS A 142 3.84 -10.14 -21.45
C CYS A 142 3.55 -10.01 -22.95
N LEU A 143 3.68 -11.12 -23.68
CA LEU A 143 3.38 -11.20 -25.11
C LEU A 143 1.86 -11.20 -25.26
N LEU A 144 1.38 -10.32 -26.14
CA LEU A 144 -0.04 -10.12 -26.45
C LEU A 144 -0.59 -11.32 -27.25
N GLU A 145 -0.37 -12.56 -26.82
CA GLU A 145 -0.93 -13.75 -27.48
C GLU A 145 -2.41 -13.87 -27.10
N ASN A 146 -3.20 -13.08 -27.81
CA ASN A 146 -4.63 -13.24 -27.95
C ASN A 146 -4.85 -14.24 -29.10
N ASP A 147 -4.55 -15.52 -28.86
CA ASP A 147 -5.06 -16.58 -29.73
C ASP A 147 -6.53 -16.79 -29.35
N GLY A 148 -7.42 -16.26 -30.20
CA GLY A 148 -8.83 -16.03 -29.91
C GLY A 148 -9.75 -17.25 -29.81
#